data_AF-A0A2M4D2Q8-F1
#
_entry.id   AF-A0A2M4D2Q8-F1
#
_cell.length_a   1.000
_cell.length_b   1.000
_cell.length_c   1.000
_cell.angle_alpha   90.00
_cell.angle_beta   90.00
_cell.angle_gamma   90.00
#
_symmetry.space_group_name_H-M   'P 1'
#
loop_
_entity.id
_entity.type
_entity.pdbx_description
1 polymer ?
#
loop_
_entity_poly.entity_id
_entity_poly.type
_entity_poly.pdbx_seq_one_letter_code
_entity_poly.pdbx_strand_id
1 'polypeptide(L)'
;MSKLSETLAKTACIALVAFLDLLASSGHSKIGLRVSANPNELSFLAGSGGNKLAPLYSNALGQEVITTLKHLVTALQLDQHDIVIELIFHILDK
;
A
#
# COMPACT_ATOMS: atom_id res chain seq x y z
N MET A 1 1.78 9.79 13.32
CA MET A 1 1.29 8.43 12.98
C MET A 1 -0.01 8.48 12.17
N SER A 2 -1.11 9.04 12.67
CA SER A 2 -2.43 9.02 11.99
C SER A 2 -2.39 9.53 10.54
N LYS A 3 -1.71 10.67 10.28
CA LYS A 3 -1.63 11.26 8.94
C LYS A 3 -0.87 10.39 7.93
N LEU A 4 0.15 9.65 8.37
CA LEU A 4 0.93 8.76 7.51
C LEU A 4 0.08 7.58 7.05
N SER A 5 -0.51 6.85 8.01
CA SER A 5 -1.38 5.71 7.72
C SER A 5 -2.62 6.09 6.93
N GLU A 6 -3.25 7.23 7.25
CA GLU A 6 -4.45 7.72 6.56
C GLU A 6 -4.14 8.07 5.09
N THR A 7 -3.04 8.79 4.85
CA THR A 7 -2.66 9.22 3.50
C THR A 7 -2.29 8.01 2.64
N LEU A 8 -1.51 7.07 3.19
CA LEU A 8 -1.19 5.82 2.51
C LEU A 8 -2.43 4.97 2.21
N ALA A 9 -3.37 4.88 3.15
CA ALA A 9 -4.63 4.17 2.92
C ALA A 9 -5.44 4.79 1.78
N LYS A 10 -5.56 6.13 1.74
CA LYS A 10 -6.24 6.84 0.67
C LYS A 10 -5.57 6.61 -0.68
N THR A 11 -4.24 6.77 -0.76
CA THR A 11 -3.47 6.51 -1.98
C THR A 11 -3.67 5.08 -2.47
N ALA A 12 -3.58 4.10 -1.57
CA ALA A 12 -3.77 2.69 -1.91
C ALA A 12 -5.19 2.40 -2.43
N CYS A 13 -6.22 2.93 -1.76
CA CYS A 13 -7.59 2.80 -2.24
C CYS A 13 -7.76 3.37 -3.64
N ILE A 14 -7.27 4.59 -3.90
CA ILE A 14 -7.37 5.24 -5.22
C ILE A 14 -6.69 4.38 -6.30
N ALA A 15 -5.49 3.87 -6.02
CA ALA A 15 -4.76 3.02 -6.97
C ALA A 15 -5.47 1.68 -7.23
N LEU A 16 -6.15 1.12 -6.23
CA LEU A 16 -6.86 -0.16 -6.34
C LEU A 16 -8.24 -0.05 -6.99
N VAL A 17 -8.88 1.13 -6.98
CA VAL A 17 -10.23 1.34 -7.56
C VAL A 17 -10.32 0.86 -9.00
N ALA A 18 -9.30 1.14 -9.82
CA ALA A 18 -9.26 0.73 -11.23
C ALA A 18 -9.22 -0.80 -11.44
N PHE A 19 -8.97 -1.57 -10.38
CA PHE A 19 -8.78 -3.01 -10.44
C PHE A 19 -9.79 -3.80 -9.59
N LEU A 20 -10.76 -3.15 -8.94
CA LEU A 20 -11.65 -3.83 -7.98
C LEU A 20 -12.40 -5.01 -8.60
N ASP A 21 -12.97 -4.85 -9.80
CA ASP A 21 -13.69 -5.92 -10.49
C ASP A 21 -12.77 -7.12 -10.80
N LEU A 22 -11.53 -6.83 -11.21
CA LEU A 22 -10.56 -7.87 -11.54
C LEU A 22 -10.02 -8.58 -10.29
N LEU A 23 -9.79 -7.83 -9.21
CA LEU A 23 -9.37 -8.36 -7.91
C LEU A 23 -10.47 -9.26 -7.33
N ALA A 24 -11.72 -8.79 -7.34
CA ALA A 24 -12.87 -9.54 -6.83
C ALA A 24 -13.12 -10.82 -7.65
N SER A 25 -13.13 -10.73 -8.99
CA SER A 25 -13.28 -11.90 -9.86
C SER A 25 -12.13 -12.90 -9.76
N SER A 26 -10.93 -12.45 -9.36
CA SER A 26 -9.79 -13.30 -9.04
C SER A 26 -9.82 -13.89 -7.62
N GLY A 27 -10.89 -13.65 -6.85
CA GLY A 27 -11.06 -14.19 -5.50
C GLY A 27 -10.32 -13.42 -4.40
N HIS A 28 -9.79 -12.22 -4.70
CA HIS A 28 -9.16 -11.37 -3.71
C HIS A 28 -10.22 -10.57 -2.93
N SER A 29 -10.58 -11.03 -1.73
CA SER A 29 -11.50 -10.31 -0.83
C SER A 29 -10.80 -9.50 0.26
N LYS A 30 -9.53 -9.83 0.55
CA LYS A 30 -8.69 -9.16 1.54
C LYS A 30 -7.30 -8.90 0.97
N ILE A 31 -6.84 -7.67 1.07
CA ILE A 31 -5.54 -7.22 0.56
C ILE A 31 -4.74 -6.66 1.73
N GLY A 32 -3.49 -7.10 1.87
CA GLY A 32 -2.49 -6.51 2.74
C GLY A 32 -1.53 -5.65 1.93
N LEU A 33 -1.25 -4.44 2.44
CA LEU A 33 -0.18 -3.58 1.97
C LEU A 33 0.77 -3.31 3.13
N ARG A 34 1.98 -3.83 3.03
CA ARG A 34 3.06 -3.47 3.95
C ARG A 34 3.96 -2.44 3.27
N VAL A 35 4.27 -1.37 3.98
CA VAL A 35 5.31 -0.42 3.60
C VAL A 35 6.37 -0.37 4.68
N SER A 36 7.62 -0.23 4.26
CA SER A 36 8.74 -0.03 5.17
C SER A 36 9.58 1.15 4.72
N ALA A 37 10.02 1.94 5.68
CA ALA A 37 10.98 3.01 5.48
C ALA A 37 12.11 2.85 6.50
N ASN A 38 13.34 2.90 6.01
CA ASN A 38 14.53 3.08 6.83
C ASN A 38 15.40 4.20 6.21
N PRO A 39 16.49 4.64 6.87
CA PRO A 39 17.32 5.73 6.35
C PRO A 39 17.91 5.49 4.95
N ASN A 40 17.99 4.24 4.49
CA ASN A 40 18.63 3.85 3.24
C ASN A 40 17.64 3.51 2.13
N GLU A 41 16.46 3.00 2.48
CA GLU A 41 15.55 2.42 1.51
C GLU A 41 14.07 2.61 1.89
N LEU A 42 13.25 2.64 0.85
CA LEU A 42 11.81 2.55 0.94
C LEU A 42 11.39 1.27 0.23
N SER A 43 10.53 0.48 0.85
CA SER A 43 10.00 -0.74 0.24
C SER A 43 8.50 -0.86 0.47
N PHE A 44 7.86 -1.62 -0.42
CA PHE A 44 6.46 -2.01 -0.27
C PHE A 44 6.28 -3.48 -0.64
N LEU A 45 5.22 -4.07 -0.11
CA LEU A 45 4.76 -5.40 -0.43
C LEU A 45 3.23 -5.40 -0.42
N ALA A 46 2.62 -5.86 -1.51
CA ALA A 46 1.18 -6.05 -1.59
C ALA A 46 0.85 -7.52 -1.80
N GLY A 47 -0.17 -8.01 -1.09
CA GLY A 47 -0.52 -9.43 -1.12
C GLY A 47 -1.97 -9.70 -0.74
N SER A 48 -2.42 -10.91 -1.07
CA SER A 48 -3.74 -11.44 -0.72
C SER A 48 -3.63 -12.96 -0.54
N GLY A 49 -4.34 -13.52 0.45
CA GLY A 49 -4.33 -14.98 0.71
C GLY A 49 -2.94 -15.57 0.98
N GLY A 50 -2.01 -14.79 1.54
CA GLY A 50 -0.63 -15.23 1.80
C GLY A 50 0.33 -15.14 0.60
N ASN A 51 -0.16 -14.74 -0.57
CA ASN A 51 0.64 -14.59 -1.78
C ASN A 51 0.81 -13.13 -2.19
N LYS A 52 1.88 -12.81 -2.92
CA LYS A 52 2.05 -11.49 -3.53
C LYS A 52 0.95 -11.25 -4.57
N LEU A 53 0.47 -10.01 -4.67
CA LEU A 53 -0.40 -9.63 -5.78
C LEU A 53 0.35 -9.73 -7.11
N ALA A 54 -0.39 -10.01 -8.18
CA ALA A 54 0.18 -10.06 -9.52
C ALA A 54 0.83 -8.71 -9.91
N PRO A 55 1.88 -8.72 -10.76
CA PRO A 55 2.61 -7.51 -11.18
C PRO A 55 1.74 -6.36 -11.67
N LEU A 56 0.62 -6.68 -12.33
CA LEU A 56 -0.36 -5.70 -12.80
C LEU A 56 -0.84 -4.78 -11.66
N TYR A 57 -1.26 -5.36 -10.54
CA TYR A 57 -1.75 -4.61 -9.39
C TYR A 57 -0.60 -4.01 -8.58
N SER A 58 0.46 -4.79 -8.36
CA SER A 58 1.56 -4.36 -7.49
C SER A 58 2.34 -3.19 -8.08
N ASN A 59 2.49 -3.11 -9.40
CA ASN A 59 3.21 -2.01 -10.03
C ASN A 59 2.43 -0.69 -9.93
N ALA A 60 1.13 -0.73 -10.26
CA ALA A 60 0.25 0.44 -10.17
C ALA A 60 0.15 0.95 -8.72
N LEU A 61 -0.06 0.03 -7.76
CA LEU A 61 -0.11 0.38 -6.34
C LEU A 61 1.26 0.88 -5.83
N GLY A 62 2.33 0.18 -6.18
CA GLY A 62 3.68 0.45 -5.69
C GLY A 62 4.19 1.84 -6.07
N GLN A 63 3.97 2.26 -7.31
CA GLN A 63 4.40 3.59 -7.79
C GLN A 63 3.79 4.72 -6.96
N GLU A 64 2.48 4.66 -6.74
CA GLU A 64 1.73 5.68 -5.99
C GLU A 64 2.10 5.66 -4.50
N VAL A 65 2.19 4.47 -3.90
CA VAL A 65 2.48 4.28 -2.48
C VAL A 65 3.91 4.68 -2.14
N ILE A 66 4.92 4.28 -2.92
CA ILE A 66 6.32 4.64 -2.68
C ILE A 66 6.52 6.15 -2.81
N THR A 67 5.92 6.78 -3.83
CA THR A 67 5.98 8.24 -4.01
C THR A 67 5.37 8.96 -2.79
N THR A 68 4.19 8.52 -2.36
CA THR A 68 3.51 9.06 -1.18
C THR A 68 4.33 8.85 0.10
N LEU A 69 4.87 7.64 0.30
CA LEU A 69 5.69 7.30 1.46
C LEU A 69 6.93 8.18 1.54
N LYS A 70 7.65 8.36 0.42
CA LYS A 70 8.82 9.24 0.34
C LYS A 70 8.48 10.66 0.79
N HIS A 71 7.39 11.22 0.28
CA HIS A 71 6.95 12.57 0.63
C HIS A 71 6.63 12.68 2.12
N LEU A 72 5.93 11.70 2.68
CA LEU A 72 5.52 11.72 4.08
C LEU A 72 6.68 11.50 5.05
N VAL A 73 7.62 10.61 4.73
CA VAL A 73 8.82 10.38 5.53
C VAL A 73 9.62 11.67 5.67
N THR A 74 9.84 12.39 4.56
CA THR A 74 10.52 13.68 4.58
C THR A 74 9.71 14.75 5.34
N ALA A 75 8.41 14.89 5.06
CA ALA A 75 7.58 15.93 5.67
C ALA A 75 7.39 15.75 7.19
N LEU A 76 7.48 14.51 7.68
CA LEU A 76 7.31 14.17 9.09
C LEU A 76 8.65 13.95 9.82
N GLN A 77 9.79 14.17 9.15
CA GLN A 77 11.14 13.96 9.71
C GLN A 77 11.32 12.54 10.29
N LEU A 78 10.80 11.56 9.54
CA LEU A 78 10.84 10.14 9.91
C LEU A 78 12.00 9.39 9.24
N ASP A 79 12.85 10.11 8.50
CA ASP A 79 13.99 9.59 7.73
C ASP A 79 15.08 8.95 8.60
N GLN A 80 15.08 9.22 9.91
CA GLN A 80 16.00 8.64 10.89
C GLN A 80 15.44 7.40 11.63
N HIS A 81 14.22 6.98 11.31
CA HIS A 81 13.52 5.92 12.03
C HIS A 81 13.15 4.76 11.11
N ASP A 82 13.28 3.53 11.62
CA ASP A 82 12.75 2.35 10.97
C ASP A 82 11.25 2.26 11.24
N ILE A 83 10.47 2.34 10.17
CA ILE A 83 9.00 2.32 10.24
C ILE A 83 8.49 1.22 9.34
N VAL A 84 7.63 0.38 9.90
CA VAL A 84 6.86 -0.62 9.16
C VAL A 84 5.39 -0.39 9.45
N ILE A 85 4.60 -0.26 8.40
CA ILE A 85 3.13 -0.12 8.48
C ILE A 85 2.51 -1.19 7.61
N GLU A 86 1.52 -1.90 8.17
CA GLU A 86 0.69 -2.84 7.42
C GLU A 86 -0.77 -2.37 7.44
N LEU A 87 -1.30 -2.10 6.26
CA LEU A 87 -2.68 -1.69 6.03
C LEU A 87 -3.45 -2.87 5.45
N ILE A 88 -4.65 -3.09 5.98
CA ILE A 88 -5.53 -4.18 5.57
C ILE A 88 -6.76 -3.57 4.91
N PHE A 89 -7.03 -3.99 3.68
CA PHE A 89 -8.18 -3.57 2.88
C PHE A 89 -9.09 -4.75 2.64
N HIS A 90 -10.40 -4.51 2.68
CA HIS A 90 -11.43 -5.47 2.33
C HIS A 90 -12.15 -4.99 1.07
N ILE A 91 -12.29 -5.88 0.09
CA ILE A 91 -13.17 -5.67 -1.05
C ILE A 91 -14.53 -6.22 -0.67
N LEU A 92 -15.56 -5.37 -0.75
CA LEU A 92 -16.93 -5.70 -0.38
C LEU A 92 -17.81 -5.54 -1.61
N ASP A 93 -18.82 -6.41 -1.73
CA ASP A 93 -19.90 -6.21 -2.67
C ASP A 93 -20.74 -5.00 -2.26
N LYS A 94 -21.33 -4.33 -3.26
CA LYS A 94 -22.15 -3.14 -3.07
C LYS A 94 -23.56 -3.48 -2.62
#